data_AF-M7W739-F1
#
_entry.id   AF-M7W739-F1
#
_cell.length_a   1.000
_cell.length_b   1.000
_cell.length_c   1.000
_cell.angle_alpha   90.00
_cell.angle_beta   90.00
_cell.angle_gamma   90.00
#
_symmetry.space_group_name_H-M   'P 1'
#
loop_
_entity.id
_entity.type
_entity.pdbx_description
1 polymer ?
#
loop_
_entity_poly.entity_id
_entity_poly.type
_entity_poly.pdbx_seq_one_letter_code
_entity_poly.pdbx_strand_id
1 'polypeptide(L)'
;MIIVLLSLINLVFGQVTGCMTRWYTAISDNIGSSNGMVASQVIRNPDCFNQINEYKRLVAGHLTNMECYIYEKHLTKRISDYNSSRCGQCLEITGPTQRPFVCMIAGTFKTKPNHNLTESDLERIVFVNDDNYNYIATIVHASANHATQVTVRAISCPFQYNPSLVIIGEDLLRKEMVKVQVINSNTIHKYLIYENKQYRMNNEDGTYSLPLFTNKTIKLVSWNDRQIVFKNVSTINNSSYFTGETQFTELDRSNRCKFIPQNQTFGPIVSAMDNSPINRYFTWTPTLLYSNETKKVFNIFGTNQLVFDNNLKNALFTFTYPSVMKLTEIFKVFVLYFKFNSKENILINSFKLIIEDFNDKLGITQQTICSLDQMKITTLENEMKIELSLNSQQCEGFVSGIQMNITTGPTTNLILKKAQFSYQDTYNEVNQCGFETLYCNTMECTPEEKFRKGCEPNCGSCVVGYQCNSLGKCVKKQPKNTRNSGNIIPITMSLFIVIAFVF
;
A
#
# COMPACT_ATOMS: atom_id res chain seq x y z
N MET A 1 -51.90 6.59 -0.79
CA MET A 1 -51.36 5.54 -1.68
C MET A 1 -49.94 5.88 -2.10
N ILE A 2 -49.05 6.00 -1.12
CA ILE A 2 -47.60 6.19 -1.26
C ILE A 2 -47.09 5.53 0.02
N ILE A 3 -46.38 4.39 -0.08
CA ILE A 3 -45.49 3.81 0.93
C ILE A 3 -45.12 2.37 0.52
N VAL A 4 -43.81 2.12 0.51
CA VAL A 4 -43.07 0.85 0.29
C VAL A 4 -43.05 0.25 -1.12
N LEU A 5 -42.21 0.83 -1.98
CA LEU A 5 -41.44 0.06 -2.97
C LEU A 5 -39.93 0.29 -2.72
N LEU A 6 -39.51 0.12 -1.47
CA LEU A 6 -38.10 -0.05 -1.09
C LEU A 6 -37.75 -1.55 -1.19
N SER A 7 -37.83 -2.09 -2.40
CA SER A 7 -37.27 -3.41 -2.69
C SER A 7 -35.75 -3.27 -2.82
N LEU A 8 -35.06 -3.52 -1.71
CA LEU A 8 -33.81 -4.29 -1.65
C LEU A 8 -32.85 -4.13 -2.84
N ILE A 9 -32.35 -2.91 -3.04
CA ILE A 9 -31.02 -2.77 -3.64
C ILE A 9 -30.03 -3.02 -2.51
N ASN A 10 -29.69 -4.29 -2.26
CA ASN A 10 -28.43 -4.59 -1.61
C ASN A 10 -27.34 -4.16 -2.59
N LEU A 11 -26.94 -2.90 -2.53
CA LEU A 11 -25.67 -2.45 -3.06
C LEU A 11 -24.61 -3.25 -2.28
N VAL A 12 -24.21 -4.39 -2.84
CA VAL A 12 -22.97 -5.05 -2.44
C VAL A 12 -21.86 -4.15 -2.94
N PHE A 13 -21.55 -3.13 -2.13
CA PHE A 13 -20.35 -2.33 -2.27
C PHE A 13 -19.18 -3.32 -2.11
N GLY A 14 -18.45 -3.58 -3.19
CA GLY A 14 -17.23 -4.37 -3.04
C GLY A 14 -16.24 -3.59 -2.21
N GLN A 15 -15.60 -4.26 -1.26
CA GLN A 15 -14.68 -3.64 -0.33
C GLN A 15 -13.33 -3.38 -1.01
N VAL A 16 -12.88 -2.13 -0.97
CA VAL A 16 -11.48 -1.77 -1.26
C VAL A 16 -10.64 -2.19 -0.05
N THR A 17 -9.44 -2.74 -0.26
CA THR A 17 -8.56 -3.09 0.87
C THR A 17 -8.09 -1.83 1.58
N GLY A 18 -7.85 -1.93 2.89
CA GLY A 18 -7.29 -0.85 3.69
C GLY A 18 -5.93 -0.33 3.21
N CYS A 19 -5.55 0.86 3.67
CA CYS A 19 -4.27 1.49 3.33
C CYS A 19 -3.13 0.84 4.10
N MET A 20 -2.26 0.13 3.39
CA MET A 20 -1.11 -0.52 3.99
C MET A 20 0.09 0.42 4.01
N THR A 21 0.58 0.74 5.20
CA THR A 21 1.72 1.64 5.37
C THR A 21 3.03 0.86 5.47
N ARG A 22 4.16 1.58 5.42
CA ARG A 22 5.51 0.99 5.50
C ARG A 22 5.78 -0.03 4.39
N TRP A 23 5.24 0.25 3.21
CA TRP A 23 5.66 -0.36 1.95
C TRP A 23 6.75 0.52 1.33
N TYR A 24 7.45 -0.04 0.35
CA TYR A 24 8.54 0.63 -0.33
C TYR A 24 8.40 0.44 -1.83
N THR A 25 8.78 1.46 -2.58
CA THR A 25 8.92 1.36 -4.03
C THR A 25 10.31 1.74 -4.48
N ALA A 26 10.74 1.12 -5.56
CA ALA A 26 12.03 1.33 -6.19
C ALA A 26 11.93 1.16 -7.70
N ILE A 27 12.92 1.65 -8.43
CA ILE A 27 12.96 1.62 -9.89
C ILE A 27 13.16 0.19 -10.38
N SER A 28 12.24 -0.29 -11.22
CA SER A 28 12.21 -1.66 -11.74
C SER A 28 13.32 -1.93 -12.75
N ASP A 29 13.80 -0.91 -13.45
CA ASP A 29 14.89 -1.00 -14.43
C ASP A 29 16.24 -1.27 -13.77
N ASN A 30 16.37 -0.95 -12.48
CA ASN A 30 17.55 -1.27 -11.68
C ASN A 30 17.55 -2.73 -11.17
N ILE A 31 16.48 -3.50 -11.35
CA ILE A 31 16.42 -4.90 -10.88
C ILE A 31 17.54 -5.70 -11.52
N GLY A 32 18.33 -6.39 -10.70
CA GLY A 32 19.45 -7.20 -11.15
C GLY A 32 20.73 -6.41 -11.44
N SER A 33 20.67 -5.08 -11.54
CA SER A 33 21.82 -4.20 -11.76
C SER A 33 22.70 -4.06 -10.50
N SER A 34 23.79 -3.29 -10.58
CA SER A 34 24.56 -2.86 -9.40
C SER A 34 23.92 -1.71 -8.64
N ASN A 35 22.87 -1.08 -9.19
CA ASN A 35 22.29 0.14 -8.67
C ASN A 35 21.09 -0.15 -7.77
N GLY A 36 20.90 0.70 -6.77
CA GLY A 36 19.77 0.62 -5.84
C GLY A 36 19.94 -0.44 -4.75
N MET A 37 19.69 -0.05 -3.50
CA MET A 37 19.85 -0.91 -2.32
C MET A 37 19.08 -2.23 -2.43
N VAL A 38 17.86 -2.17 -2.97
CA VAL A 38 16.97 -3.34 -3.07
C VAL A 38 17.11 -4.01 -4.43
N ALA A 39 17.08 -3.21 -5.49
CA ALA A 39 17.05 -3.67 -6.87
C ALA A 39 18.29 -4.52 -7.22
N SER A 40 19.45 -4.18 -6.64
CA SER A 40 20.70 -4.92 -6.81
C SER A 40 20.72 -6.32 -6.20
N GLN A 41 19.79 -6.62 -5.28
CA GLN A 41 19.74 -7.88 -4.53
C GLN A 41 18.69 -8.87 -5.04
N VAL A 42 17.92 -8.47 -6.05
CA VAL A 42 16.82 -9.26 -6.60
C VAL A 42 16.99 -9.44 -8.10
N ILE A 43 16.26 -10.39 -8.67
CA ILE A 43 16.16 -10.64 -10.10
C ILE A 43 14.69 -10.70 -10.50
N ARG A 44 14.40 -10.20 -11.70
CA ARG A 44 13.06 -10.20 -12.28
C ARG A 44 12.73 -11.60 -12.79
N ASN A 45 11.56 -12.12 -12.44
CA ASN A 45 11.00 -13.31 -13.06
C ASN A 45 10.29 -12.92 -14.38
N PRO A 46 10.00 -13.86 -15.29
CA PRO A 46 9.27 -13.56 -16.51
C PRO A 46 7.91 -12.88 -16.26
N ASP A 47 7.50 -11.98 -17.15
CA ASP A 47 6.20 -11.30 -17.08
C ASP A 47 5.04 -12.33 -17.17
N CYS A 48 3.96 -12.07 -16.45
CA CYS A 48 2.71 -12.84 -16.44
C CYS A 48 2.11 -13.07 -17.84
N PHE A 49 2.33 -12.12 -18.75
CA PHE A 49 1.69 -12.07 -20.07
C PHE A 49 2.64 -12.40 -21.22
N ASN A 50 3.85 -12.88 -20.91
CA ASN A 50 4.90 -13.12 -21.90
C ASN A 50 4.56 -14.20 -22.95
N GLN A 51 3.56 -15.05 -22.68
CA GLN A 51 3.05 -16.07 -23.60
C GLN A 51 2.09 -15.50 -24.65
N ILE A 52 1.62 -14.25 -24.49
CA ILE A 52 0.76 -13.58 -25.46
C ILE A 52 1.64 -12.85 -26.49
N ASN A 53 1.43 -13.13 -27.77
CA ASN A 53 2.07 -12.39 -28.86
C ASN A 53 1.69 -10.90 -28.80
N GLU A 54 2.68 -10.02 -28.94
CA GLU A 54 2.50 -8.55 -28.82
C GLU A 54 1.84 -8.09 -27.51
N TYR A 55 2.01 -8.81 -26.38
CA TYR A 55 1.38 -8.47 -25.09
C TYR A 55 1.60 -7.01 -24.65
N LYS A 56 2.75 -6.41 -24.99
CA LYS A 56 3.06 -5.00 -24.69
C LYS A 56 2.10 -4.00 -25.35
N ARG A 57 1.43 -4.38 -26.44
CA ARG A 57 0.45 -3.56 -27.16
C ARG A 57 -0.99 -3.89 -26.80
N LEU A 58 -1.25 -5.09 -26.28
CA LEU A 58 -2.59 -5.61 -26.01
C LEU A 58 -3.01 -5.47 -24.54
N VAL A 59 -2.06 -5.63 -23.62
CA VAL A 59 -2.31 -5.56 -22.19
C VAL A 59 -2.22 -4.11 -21.75
N ALA A 60 -3.33 -3.56 -21.25
CA ALA A 60 -3.49 -2.14 -20.93
C ALA A 60 -2.36 -1.63 -20.02
N GLY A 61 -2.03 -2.36 -18.96
CA GLY A 61 -0.95 -1.96 -18.06
C GLY A 61 0.42 -1.85 -18.73
N HIS A 62 0.76 -2.74 -19.68
CA HIS A 62 2.01 -2.61 -20.44
C HIS A 62 1.94 -1.51 -21.50
N LEU A 63 0.80 -1.38 -22.19
CA LEU A 63 0.60 -0.35 -23.23
C LEU A 63 0.77 1.06 -22.66
N THR A 64 0.36 1.26 -21.40
CA THR A 64 0.42 2.55 -20.71
C THR A 64 1.61 2.68 -19.77
N ASN A 65 2.59 1.77 -19.82
CA ASN A 65 3.73 1.74 -18.91
C ASN A 65 3.33 1.81 -17.42
N MET A 66 2.24 1.16 -17.02
CA MET A 66 1.73 1.08 -15.65
C MET A 66 2.04 -0.27 -15.01
N GLU A 67 3.01 -1.04 -15.51
CA GLU A 67 3.42 -2.29 -14.89
C GLU A 67 4.12 -2.10 -13.55
N CYS A 68 3.90 -3.06 -12.65
CA CYS A 68 4.67 -3.21 -11.43
C CYS A 68 5.01 -4.67 -11.13
N TYR A 69 6.08 -4.84 -10.33
CA TYR A 69 6.61 -6.13 -9.94
C TYR A 69 6.57 -6.28 -8.43
N ILE A 70 6.03 -7.40 -7.97
CA ILE A 70 5.90 -7.74 -6.54
C ILE A 70 6.75 -8.96 -6.20
N TYR A 71 6.94 -9.23 -4.92
CA TYR A 71 7.65 -10.44 -4.50
C TYR A 71 6.91 -11.71 -4.95
N GLU A 72 7.64 -12.73 -5.41
CA GLU A 72 7.04 -13.92 -6.02
C GLU A 72 6.05 -14.67 -5.10
N LYS A 73 6.29 -14.67 -3.79
CA LYS A 73 5.36 -15.29 -2.82
C LYS A 73 4.03 -14.55 -2.72
N HIS A 74 3.98 -13.29 -3.14
CA HIS A 74 2.75 -12.51 -3.23
C HIS A 74 1.99 -12.73 -4.53
N LEU A 75 2.52 -13.46 -5.51
CA LEU A 75 1.85 -13.67 -6.79
C LEU A 75 0.52 -14.40 -6.63
N THR A 76 0.46 -15.32 -5.68
CA THR A 76 -0.72 -16.14 -5.46
C THR A 76 -1.47 -15.67 -4.22
N LYS A 77 -2.79 -15.69 -4.32
CA LYS A 77 -3.69 -15.45 -3.20
C LYS A 77 -4.52 -16.70 -2.97
N ARG A 78 -4.45 -17.23 -1.75
CA ARG A 78 -5.28 -18.36 -1.32
C ARG A 78 -6.68 -17.86 -0.91
N ILE A 79 -7.70 -18.51 -1.43
CA ILE A 79 -9.12 -18.28 -1.15
C ILE A 79 -9.77 -19.65 -1.01
N SER A 80 -10.42 -19.90 0.12
CA SER A 80 -10.95 -21.24 0.41
C SER A 80 -9.87 -22.35 0.28
N ASP A 81 -10.08 -23.28 -0.64
CA ASP A 81 -9.30 -24.47 -0.95
C ASP A 81 -8.41 -24.30 -2.19
N TYR A 82 -8.38 -23.12 -2.82
CA TYR A 82 -7.62 -22.90 -4.05
C TYR A 82 -6.78 -21.62 -4.01
N ASN A 83 -5.76 -21.60 -4.84
CA ASN A 83 -4.92 -20.44 -5.09
C ASN A 83 -5.39 -19.77 -6.38
N SER A 84 -5.21 -18.45 -6.45
CA SER A 84 -5.52 -17.64 -7.61
C SER A 84 -4.36 -16.68 -7.85
N SER A 85 -3.87 -16.63 -9.09
CA SER A 85 -2.87 -15.65 -9.51
C SER A 85 -3.40 -14.22 -9.39
N ARG A 86 -2.51 -13.30 -9.01
CA ARG A 86 -2.75 -11.85 -8.95
C ARG A 86 -2.21 -11.12 -10.18
N CYS A 87 -1.76 -11.84 -11.20
CA CYS A 87 -1.43 -11.25 -12.50
C CYS A 87 -2.58 -10.38 -13.00
N GLY A 88 -2.30 -9.13 -13.38
CA GLY A 88 -3.32 -8.17 -13.81
C GLY A 88 -4.09 -7.48 -12.69
N GLN A 89 -3.84 -7.79 -11.41
CA GLN A 89 -4.41 -7.02 -10.29
C GLN A 89 -3.75 -5.65 -10.21
N CYS A 90 -4.53 -4.61 -9.89
CA CYS A 90 -3.99 -3.27 -9.69
C CYS A 90 -3.76 -2.91 -8.22
N LEU A 91 -2.67 -2.17 -8.00
CA LEU A 91 -2.31 -1.56 -6.73
C LEU A 91 -2.33 -0.04 -6.90
N GLU A 92 -2.95 0.66 -5.95
CA GLU A 92 -2.75 2.09 -5.77
C GLU A 92 -1.55 2.29 -4.84
N ILE A 93 -0.61 3.12 -5.26
CA ILE A 93 0.62 3.46 -4.54
C ILE A 93 0.61 4.97 -4.30
N THR A 94 0.62 5.40 -3.04
CA THR A 94 0.77 6.81 -2.66
C THR A 94 2.11 7.02 -1.97
N GLY A 95 2.95 7.88 -2.54
CA GLY A 95 4.27 8.23 -2.00
C GLY A 95 4.38 9.67 -1.52
N PRO A 96 5.61 10.15 -1.29
CA PRO A 96 5.91 11.48 -0.75
C PRO A 96 5.30 12.66 -1.51
N THR A 97 5.00 12.53 -2.81
CA THR A 97 4.31 13.57 -3.59
C THR A 97 2.83 13.73 -3.22
N GLN A 98 2.28 12.81 -2.40
CA GLN A 98 0.86 12.66 -2.08
C GLN A 98 -0.03 12.42 -3.31
N ARG A 99 0.57 12.14 -4.48
CA ARG A 99 -0.14 11.80 -5.72
C ARG A 99 -0.27 10.29 -5.82
N PRO A 100 -1.49 9.73 -5.80
CA PRO A 100 -1.67 8.30 -5.97
C PRO A 100 -1.36 7.92 -7.42
N PHE A 101 -0.64 6.81 -7.58
CA PHE A 101 -0.37 6.15 -8.84
C PHE A 101 -1.01 4.77 -8.83
N VAL A 102 -1.50 4.30 -9.98
CA VAL A 102 -2.06 2.95 -10.09
C VAL A 102 -1.16 2.12 -11.00
N CYS A 103 -0.67 1.01 -10.47
CA CYS A 103 0.10 0.04 -11.23
C CYS A 103 -0.65 -1.29 -11.35
N MET A 104 -0.37 -2.05 -12.40
CA MET A 104 -0.87 -3.39 -12.63
C MET A 104 0.27 -4.40 -12.41
N ILE A 105 0.01 -5.42 -11.60
CA ILE A 105 0.97 -6.51 -11.36
C ILE A 105 1.22 -7.25 -12.68
N ALA A 106 2.38 -7.02 -13.26
CA ALA A 106 2.79 -7.60 -14.54
C ALA A 106 3.73 -8.79 -14.38
N GLY A 107 4.34 -8.94 -13.21
CA GLY A 107 5.27 -10.01 -12.94
C GLY A 107 5.76 -9.97 -11.50
N THR A 108 6.82 -10.73 -11.25
CA THR A 108 7.40 -10.86 -9.91
C THR A 108 8.90 -10.68 -9.90
N PHE A 109 9.45 -10.54 -8.71
CA PHE A 109 10.88 -10.66 -8.46
C PHE A 109 11.16 -11.72 -7.40
N LYS A 110 12.39 -12.25 -7.43
CA LYS A 110 12.93 -13.17 -6.42
C LYS A 110 14.34 -12.74 -6.02
N THR A 111 14.84 -13.30 -4.93
CA THR A 111 16.15 -12.94 -4.40
C THR A 111 17.30 -13.53 -5.20
N LYS A 112 18.43 -12.83 -5.24
CA LYS A 112 19.72 -13.42 -5.64
C LYS A 112 20.22 -14.34 -4.52
N PRO A 113 21.04 -15.37 -4.81
CA PRO A 113 21.53 -16.29 -3.78
C PRO A 113 22.24 -15.63 -2.58
N ASN A 114 22.96 -14.52 -2.81
CA ASN A 114 23.74 -13.81 -1.79
C ASN A 114 23.12 -12.45 -1.44
N HIS A 115 21.86 -12.42 -1.01
CA HIS A 115 21.17 -11.20 -0.57
C HIS A 115 21.21 -11.04 0.96
N ASN A 116 21.02 -9.81 1.45
CA ASN A 116 20.93 -9.48 2.87
C ASN A 116 19.55 -8.96 3.32
N LEU A 117 18.57 -8.95 2.42
CA LEU A 117 17.17 -8.61 2.72
C LEU A 117 16.48 -9.72 3.51
N THR A 118 15.67 -9.36 4.50
CA THR A 118 14.82 -10.32 5.22
C THR A 118 13.55 -10.64 4.41
N GLU A 119 12.84 -11.69 4.80
CA GLU A 119 11.54 -12.02 4.19
C GLU A 119 10.54 -10.87 4.32
N SER A 120 10.45 -10.25 5.51
CA SER A 120 9.52 -9.14 5.75
C SER A 120 9.87 -7.89 4.93
N ASP A 121 11.15 -7.69 4.62
CA ASP A 121 11.60 -6.63 3.71
C ASP A 121 11.03 -6.87 2.31
N LEU A 122 11.22 -8.08 1.77
CA LEU A 122 10.79 -8.49 0.41
C LEU A 122 9.28 -8.36 0.23
N GLU A 123 8.50 -8.75 1.24
CA GLU A 123 7.04 -8.66 1.22
C GLU A 123 6.49 -7.22 1.12
N ARG A 124 7.32 -6.21 1.39
CA ARG A 124 6.89 -4.81 1.42
C ARG A 124 7.37 -4.00 0.21
N ILE A 125 7.95 -4.65 -0.80
CA ILE A 125 8.53 -3.98 -1.96
C ILE A 125 7.63 -4.13 -3.19
N VAL A 126 7.38 -3.00 -3.87
CA VAL A 126 6.78 -2.96 -5.21
C VAL A 126 7.68 -2.17 -6.14
N PHE A 127 8.15 -2.79 -7.21
CA PHE A 127 8.92 -2.07 -8.23
C PHE A 127 8.01 -1.47 -9.29
N VAL A 128 8.31 -0.25 -9.72
CA VAL A 128 7.68 0.47 -10.84
C VAL A 128 8.78 1.01 -11.75
N ASN A 129 8.49 1.29 -13.02
CA ASN A 129 9.49 1.94 -13.90
C ASN A 129 9.89 3.34 -13.40
N ASP A 130 10.98 3.88 -13.95
CA ASP A 130 11.59 5.13 -13.51
C ASP A 130 10.62 6.34 -13.54
N ASP A 131 9.88 6.51 -14.64
CA ASP A 131 8.90 7.60 -14.78
C ASP A 131 7.84 7.58 -13.67
N ASN A 132 7.30 6.39 -13.39
CA ASN A 132 6.30 6.21 -12.33
C ASN A 132 6.92 6.36 -10.93
N TYR A 133 8.16 5.92 -10.73
CA TYR A 133 8.87 6.14 -9.48
C TYR A 133 9.01 7.65 -9.19
N ASN A 134 9.45 8.42 -10.18
CA ASN A 134 9.62 9.87 -10.07
C ASN A 134 8.30 10.61 -9.83
N TYR A 135 7.20 10.12 -10.41
CA TYR A 135 5.85 10.62 -10.12
C TYR A 135 5.43 10.40 -8.65
N ILE A 136 5.81 9.27 -8.06
CA ILE A 136 5.47 8.89 -6.68
C ILE A 136 6.40 9.56 -5.64
N ALA A 137 7.70 9.65 -5.94
CA ALA A 137 8.77 9.98 -4.99
C ALA A 137 9.36 11.39 -5.13
N THR A 138 9.18 12.06 -6.28
CA THR A 138 9.96 13.21 -6.80
C THR A 138 11.23 12.80 -7.54
N ILE A 139 11.68 13.69 -8.44
CA ILE A 139 12.95 13.59 -9.19
C ILE A 139 14.19 13.89 -8.34
N VAL A 140 14.00 14.47 -7.14
CA VAL A 140 15.10 14.79 -6.23
C VAL A 140 15.27 13.61 -5.29
N HIS A 141 16.47 13.05 -5.28
CA HIS A 141 16.76 11.86 -4.48
C HIS A 141 17.71 12.25 -3.36
N ALA A 142 17.34 11.97 -2.11
CA ALA A 142 18.26 12.17 -0.98
C ALA A 142 19.33 11.07 -0.90
N SER A 143 19.33 10.08 -1.81
CA SER A 143 20.37 9.05 -1.89
C SER A 143 20.43 8.35 -3.25
N ALA A 144 21.56 7.65 -3.50
CA ALA A 144 21.80 6.79 -4.66
C ALA A 144 20.92 5.52 -4.72
N ASN A 145 20.13 5.23 -3.68
CA ASN A 145 19.43 3.94 -3.57
C ASN A 145 18.13 3.89 -4.39
N HIS A 146 17.63 5.02 -4.88
CA HIS A 146 16.41 5.14 -5.68
C HIS A 146 15.23 4.32 -5.14
N ALA A 147 14.98 4.45 -3.84
CA ALA A 147 13.90 3.78 -3.14
C ALA A 147 13.21 4.76 -2.18
N THR A 148 11.89 4.70 -2.10
CA THR A 148 11.07 5.55 -1.21
C THR A 148 10.05 4.72 -0.43
N GLN A 149 9.70 5.16 0.78
CA GLN A 149 8.53 4.62 1.48
C GLN A 149 7.25 5.06 0.75
N VAL A 150 6.25 4.18 0.75
CA VAL A 150 4.93 4.39 0.15
C VAL A 150 3.83 3.77 1.02
N THR A 151 2.59 4.09 0.69
CA THR A 151 1.39 3.42 1.17
C THR A 151 0.71 2.74 -0.01
N VAL A 152 0.31 1.49 0.17
CA VAL A 152 -0.23 0.64 -0.91
C VAL A 152 -1.61 0.14 -0.54
N ARG A 153 -2.49 -0.01 -1.53
CA ARG A 153 -3.72 -0.79 -1.40
C ARG A 153 -4.07 -1.49 -2.71
N ALA A 154 -4.78 -2.61 -2.66
CA ALA A 154 -5.34 -3.24 -3.83
C ALA A 154 -6.65 -2.54 -4.24
N ILE A 155 -6.79 -2.28 -5.55
CA ILE A 155 -7.97 -1.62 -6.11
C ILE A 155 -8.43 -2.33 -7.39
N SER A 156 -9.65 -2.02 -7.84
CA SER A 156 -10.04 -2.33 -9.23
C SER A 156 -9.19 -1.53 -10.20
N CYS A 157 -8.75 -2.11 -11.31
CA CYS A 157 -7.99 -1.37 -12.32
C CYS A 157 -8.87 -0.30 -13.01
N PRO A 158 -8.36 0.90 -13.28
CA PRO A 158 -9.11 2.01 -13.88
C PRO A 158 -9.19 1.91 -15.42
N PHE A 159 -8.98 0.72 -15.98
CA PHE A 159 -9.00 0.51 -17.41
C PHE A 159 -10.45 0.64 -17.93
N GLN A 160 -10.65 1.45 -18.97
CA GLN A 160 -11.95 1.62 -19.61
C GLN A 160 -12.24 0.57 -20.71
N TYR A 161 -11.45 -0.50 -20.74
CA TYR A 161 -11.58 -1.59 -21.71
C TYR A 161 -12.41 -2.72 -21.11
N ASN A 162 -13.27 -3.33 -21.92
CA ASN A 162 -13.83 -4.63 -21.57
C ASN A 162 -12.70 -5.68 -21.56
N PRO A 163 -12.73 -6.66 -20.64
CA PRO A 163 -11.75 -7.74 -20.62
C PRO A 163 -11.78 -8.51 -21.94
N SER A 164 -10.64 -9.08 -22.31
CA SER A 164 -10.52 -9.91 -23.49
C SER A 164 -9.96 -11.28 -23.13
N LEU A 165 -10.59 -12.34 -23.68
CA LEU A 165 -10.08 -13.70 -23.60
C LEU A 165 -9.16 -13.94 -24.80
N VAL A 166 -7.88 -14.21 -24.55
CA VAL A 166 -6.86 -14.45 -25.56
C VAL A 166 -6.55 -15.93 -25.66
N ILE A 167 -6.55 -16.46 -26.88
CA ILE A 167 -6.12 -17.83 -27.18
C ILE A 167 -4.60 -17.82 -27.38
N ILE A 168 -3.86 -18.46 -26.47
CA ILE A 168 -2.39 -18.51 -26.54
C ILE A 168 -1.97 -19.59 -27.55
N GLY A 169 -2.44 -20.81 -27.36
CA GLY A 169 -2.09 -21.96 -28.18
C GLY A 169 -2.37 -23.27 -27.46
N GLU A 170 -1.92 -24.39 -28.03
CA GLU A 170 -2.12 -25.72 -27.44
C GLU A 170 -1.47 -25.83 -26.05
N ASP A 171 -2.17 -26.48 -25.11
CA ASP A 171 -1.61 -26.80 -23.80
C ASP A 171 -0.69 -28.02 -23.93
N LEU A 172 0.62 -27.76 -23.99
CA LEU A 172 1.65 -28.80 -24.16
C LEU A 172 1.64 -29.89 -23.08
N LEU A 173 1.04 -29.62 -21.91
CA LEU A 173 0.95 -30.57 -20.81
C LEU A 173 -0.32 -31.43 -20.86
N ARG A 174 -1.34 -31.01 -21.61
CA ARG A 174 -2.65 -31.66 -21.65
C ARG A 174 -3.15 -31.76 -23.10
N LYS A 175 -3.14 -32.99 -23.62
CA LYS A 175 -3.69 -33.29 -24.95
C LYS A 175 -5.12 -32.77 -25.10
N GLU A 176 -5.44 -32.24 -26.28
CA GLU A 176 -6.77 -31.71 -26.66
C GLU A 176 -7.25 -30.50 -25.85
N MET A 177 -6.33 -29.83 -25.15
CA MET A 177 -6.61 -28.61 -24.41
C MET A 177 -5.88 -27.43 -25.06
N VAL A 178 -6.50 -26.26 -24.99
CA VAL A 178 -5.92 -24.98 -25.39
C VAL A 178 -5.68 -24.14 -24.15
N LYS A 179 -4.54 -23.46 -24.13
CA LYS A 179 -4.21 -22.45 -23.13
C LYS A 179 -4.82 -21.12 -23.53
N VAL A 180 -5.53 -20.49 -22.60
CA VAL A 180 -6.14 -19.17 -22.77
C VAL A 180 -5.79 -18.28 -21.59
N GLN A 181 -5.81 -16.96 -21.79
CA GLN A 181 -5.56 -15.99 -20.73
C GLN A 181 -6.52 -14.81 -20.86
N VAL A 182 -7.01 -14.30 -19.74
CA VAL A 182 -7.86 -13.11 -19.72
C VAL A 182 -6.99 -11.88 -19.44
N ILE A 183 -7.09 -10.88 -20.30
CA ILE A 183 -6.41 -9.59 -20.15
C ILE A 183 -7.41 -8.46 -19.96
N ASN A 184 -6.94 -7.32 -19.45
CA ASN A 184 -7.70 -6.08 -19.31
C ASN A 184 -8.97 -6.21 -18.45
N SER A 185 -8.99 -7.17 -17.53
CA SER A 185 -10.03 -7.24 -16.50
C SER A 185 -9.75 -6.20 -15.42
N ASN A 186 -10.77 -5.47 -14.98
CA ASN A 186 -10.63 -4.50 -13.90
C ASN A 186 -10.64 -5.13 -12.50
N THR A 187 -10.82 -6.46 -12.41
CA THR A 187 -10.73 -7.22 -11.17
C THR A 187 -10.14 -8.60 -11.43
N ILE A 188 -9.63 -9.20 -10.36
CA ILE A 188 -9.17 -10.58 -10.29
C ILE A 188 -10.33 -11.58 -10.34
N HIS A 189 -10.04 -12.75 -10.90
CA HIS A 189 -11.06 -13.75 -11.25
C HIS A 189 -10.78 -15.11 -10.61
N LYS A 190 -11.86 -15.86 -10.36
CA LYS A 190 -11.82 -17.18 -9.70
C LYS A 190 -11.60 -18.29 -10.74
N TYR A 191 -12.47 -18.34 -11.74
CA TYR A 191 -12.50 -19.40 -12.75
C TYR A 191 -13.23 -18.96 -14.02
N LEU A 192 -13.04 -19.73 -15.09
CA LEU A 192 -13.89 -19.69 -16.27
C LEU A 192 -14.99 -20.75 -16.17
N ILE A 193 -16.18 -20.47 -16.70
CA ILE A 193 -17.23 -21.46 -16.90
C ILE A 193 -17.36 -21.73 -18.40
N TYR A 194 -17.20 -23.00 -18.76
CA TYR A 194 -17.44 -23.53 -20.11
C TYR A 194 -18.31 -24.80 -19.98
N GLU A 195 -19.42 -24.87 -20.72
CA GLU A 195 -20.39 -25.99 -20.68
C GLU A 195 -20.76 -26.43 -19.25
N ASN A 196 -21.05 -25.45 -18.38
CA ASN A 196 -21.37 -25.64 -16.95
C ASN A 196 -20.26 -26.27 -16.09
N LYS A 197 -19.05 -26.44 -16.63
CA LYS A 197 -17.85 -26.86 -15.89
C LYS A 197 -16.99 -25.66 -15.54
N GLN A 198 -16.42 -25.68 -14.34
CA GLN A 198 -15.50 -24.66 -13.86
C GLN A 198 -14.06 -25.02 -14.18
N TYR A 199 -13.33 -24.08 -14.77
CA TYR A 199 -11.91 -24.21 -15.09
C TYR A 199 -11.12 -23.23 -14.25
N ARG A 200 -10.29 -23.78 -13.35
CA ARG A 200 -9.48 -22.99 -12.43
C ARG A 200 -8.29 -22.36 -13.16
N MET A 201 -7.89 -21.19 -12.69
CA MET A 201 -6.73 -20.48 -13.19
C MET A 201 -5.44 -21.16 -12.69
N ASN A 202 -4.40 -21.19 -13.54
CA ASN A 202 -3.05 -21.54 -13.15
C ASN A 202 -2.46 -20.42 -12.27
N ASN A 203 -1.86 -20.81 -11.16
CA ASN A 203 -1.33 -19.90 -10.15
C ASN A 203 -0.05 -19.19 -10.59
N GLU A 204 0.70 -19.78 -11.52
CA GLU A 204 2.01 -19.27 -11.94
C GLU A 204 1.91 -18.19 -13.01
N ASP A 205 1.09 -18.42 -14.04
CA ASP A 205 1.00 -17.55 -15.22
C ASP A 205 -0.40 -16.93 -15.43
N GLY A 206 -1.37 -17.23 -14.57
CA GLY A 206 -2.73 -16.69 -14.69
C GLY A 206 -3.50 -17.23 -15.91
N THR A 207 -3.05 -18.35 -16.49
CA THR A 207 -3.68 -18.95 -17.67
C THR A 207 -4.74 -19.97 -17.27
N TYR A 208 -5.58 -20.35 -18.23
CA TYR A 208 -6.57 -21.41 -18.10
C TYR A 208 -6.35 -22.43 -19.20
N SER A 209 -6.71 -23.69 -18.92
CA SER A 209 -6.76 -24.70 -19.97
C SER A 209 -8.19 -25.12 -20.20
N LEU A 210 -8.66 -24.95 -21.42
CA LEU A 210 -10.00 -25.31 -21.87
C LEU A 210 -9.90 -26.40 -22.95
N PRO A 211 -10.92 -27.26 -23.14
CA PRO A 211 -10.94 -28.17 -24.28
C PRO A 211 -10.98 -27.38 -25.60
N LEU A 212 -10.60 -28.02 -26.70
CA LEU A 212 -10.80 -27.45 -28.04
C LEU A 212 -12.30 -27.31 -28.36
N PHE A 213 -12.72 -26.14 -28.87
CA PHE A 213 -14.11 -25.90 -29.26
C PHE A 213 -14.24 -24.78 -30.31
N THR A 214 -15.41 -24.74 -30.95
CA THR A 214 -15.76 -23.73 -31.96
C THR A 214 -17.11 -23.13 -31.64
N ASN A 215 -17.17 -21.80 -31.71
CA ASN A 215 -18.40 -21.01 -31.56
C ASN A 215 -19.17 -21.30 -30.26
N LYS A 216 -18.51 -21.04 -29.12
CA LYS A 216 -19.08 -21.27 -27.78
C LYS A 216 -19.07 -20.02 -26.92
N THR A 217 -19.86 -20.07 -25.86
CA THR A 217 -19.92 -19.02 -24.84
C THR A 217 -19.09 -19.42 -23.64
N ILE A 218 -18.22 -18.52 -23.18
CA ILE A 218 -17.43 -18.67 -21.96
C ILE A 218 -17.82 -17.57 -20.98
N LYS A 219 -17.91 -17.90 -19.69
CA LYS A 219 -18.16 -16.91 -18.64
C LYS A 219 -16.94 -16.75 -17.74
N LEU A 220 -16.49 -15.52 -17.54
CA LEU A 220 -15.51 -15.16 -16.52
C LEU A 220 -16.21 -14.89 -15.20
N VAL A 221 -15.74 -15.48 -14.11
CA VAL A 221 -16.30 -15.24 -12.78
C VAL A 221 -15.30 -14.50 -11.90
N SER A 222 -15.69 -13.32 -11.42
CA SER A 222 -14.89 -12.52 -10.48
C SER A 222 -14.96 -13.06 -9.04
N TRP A 223 -14.15 -12.49 -8.15
CA TRP A 223 -14.17 -12.90 -6.74
C TRP A 223 -15.45 -12.58 -5.98
N ASN A 224 -16.22 -11.60 -6.46
CA ASN A 224 -17.54 -11.26 -5.93
C ASN A 224 -18.67 -12.04 -6.61
N ASP A 225 -18.33 -13.15 -7.28
CA ASP A 225 -19.24 -14.03 -8.02
C ASP A 225 -20.05 -13.33 -9.12
N ARG A 226 -19.58 -12.15 -9.57
CA ARG A 226 -20.09 -11.47 -10.76
C ARG A 226 -19.55 -12.13 -12.01
N GLN A 227 -20.31 -12.09 -13.10
CA GLN A 227 -19.97 -12.78 -14.35
C GLN A 227 -19.86 -11.81 -15.53
N ILE A 228 -18.88 -12.06 -16.41
CA ILE A 228 -18.77 -11.46 -17.74
C ILE A 228 -18.85 -12.57 -18.78
N VAL A 229 -19.49 -12.30 -19.91
CA VAL A 229 -19.69 -13.28 -20.97
C VAL A 229 -18.81 -12.94 -22.17
N PHE A 230 -18.14 -13.96 -22.72
CA PHE A 230 -17.49 -13.95 -24.02
C PHE A 230 -18.32 -14.82 -24.97
N LYS A 231 -18.77 -14.25 -26.10
CA LYS A 231 -19.59 -14.95 -27.10
C LYS A 231 -18.75 -15.35 -28.31
N ASN A 232 -19.23 -16.36 -29.04
CA ASN A 232 -18.66 -16.84 -30.29
C ASN A 232 -17.16 -17.15 -30.22
N VAL A 233 -16.71 -17.63 -29.06
CA VAL A 233 -15.30 -17.98 -28.84
C VAL A 233 -14.97 -19.22 -29.65
N SER A 234 -13.81 -19.20 -30.32
CA SER A 234 -13.25 -20.33 -31.04
C SER A 234 -11.78 -20.50 -30.69
N THR A 235 -11.36 -21.75 -30.53
CA THR A 235 -9.97 -22.12 -30.21
C THR A 235 -9.16 -22.46 -31.47
N ILE A 236 -9.71 -22.28 -32.67
CA ILE A 236 -9.10 -22.72 -33.94
C ILE A 236 -7.87 -21.86 -34.31
N ASN A 237 -7.88 -20.58 -33.95
CA ASN A 237 -6.85 -19.63 -34.36
C ASN A 237 -6.04 -19.16 -33.15
N ASN A 238 -4.76 -19.52 -33.10
CA ASN A 238 -3.82 -18.97 -32.11
C ASN A 238 -3.77 -17.45 -32.21
N SER A 239 -3.60 -16.76 -31.09
CA SER A 239 -3.58 -15.29 -30.99
C SER A 239 -4.91 -14.58 -31.30
N SER A 240 -6.02 -15.33 -31.41
CA SER A 240 -7.36 -14.72 -31.41
C SER A 240 -7.67 -14.12 -30.05
N TYR A 241 -8.35 -12.97 -30.02
CA TYR A 241 -8.89 -12.40 -28.79
C TYR A 241 -10.39 -12.12 -28.93
N PHE A 242 -11.11 -12.37 -27.86
CA PHE A 242 -12.57 -12.23 -27.78
C PHE A 242 -12.92 -11.27 -26.66
N THR A 243 -13.49 -10.13 -27.02
CA THR A 243 -13.86 -9.09 -26.06
C THR A 243 -15.14 -9.48 -25.31
N GLY A 244 -15.15 -9.25 -24.00
CA GLY A 244 -16.32 -9.45 -23.17
C GLY A 244 -17.42 -8.43 -23.47
N GLU A 245 -18.67 -8.81 -23.23
CA GLU A 245 -19.82 -7.93 -23.49
C GLU A 245 -19.83 -6.69 -22.58
N THR A 246 -19.25 -6.82 -21.38
CA THR A 246 -19.24 -5.78 -20.34
C THR A 246 -17.95 -5.85 -19.53
N GLN A 247 -17.79 -4.89 -18.61
CA GLN A 247 -16.80 -4.91 -17.53
C GLN A 247 -17.48 -5.16 -16.18
N PHE A 248 -16.71 -5.60 -15.17
CA PHE A 248 -17.25 -5.67 -13.81
C PHE A 248 -17.49 -4.26 -13.30
N THR A 249 -18.54 -4.05 -12.49
CA THR A 249 -18.78 -2.73 -11.90
C THR A 249 -17.60 -2.31 -11.04
N GLU A 250 -17.06 -1.12 -11.30
CA GLU A 250 -15.99 -0.53 -10.50
C GLU A 250 -16.43 -0.36 -9.04
N LEU A 251 -15.46 -0.51 -8.13
CA LEU A 251 -15.65 -0.21 -6.71
C LEU A 251 -15.45 1.28 -6.48
N ASP A 252 -16.19 1.84 -5.52
CA ASP A 252 -16.07 3.26 -5.17
C ASP A 252 -14.62 3.57 -4.74
N ARG A 253 -14.02 4.59 -5.39
CA ARG A 253 -12.66 5.08 -5.14
C ARG A 253 -12.64 6.42 -4.40
N SER A 254 -13.77 6.83 -3.82
CA SER A 254 -13.94 8.13 -3.15
C SER A 254 -12.90 8.40 -2.06
N ASN A 255 -12.51 7.38 -1.28
CA ASN A 255 -11.46 7.49 -0.27
C ASN A 255 -10.11 7.08 -0.86
N ARG A 256 -9.08 7.92 -0.81
CA ARG A 256 -7.72 7.64 -1.32
C ARG A 256 -6.72 7.47 -0.18
N CYS A 257 -5.73 6.60 -0.36
CA CYS A 257 -4.68 6.47 0.64
C CYS A 257 -3.77 7.69 0.64
N LYS A 258 -3.36 8.12 1.85
CA LYS A 258 -2.33 9.14 2.04
C LYS A 258 -0.99 8.47 2.30
N PHE A 259 0.10 9.14 1.93
CA PHE A 259 1.44 8.69 2.31
C PHE A 259 1.70 9.01 3.78
N ILE A 260 2.08 7.98 4.56
CA ILE A 260 2.32 8.08 6.00
C ILE A 260 3.76 7.65 6.31
N PRO A 261 4.72 8.58 6.45
CA PRO A 261 6.11 8.30 6.85
C PRO A 261 6.22 7.96 8.34
N GLN A 262 7.35 7.40 8.78
CA GLN A 262 7.59 7.20 10.22
C GLN A 262 7.65 8.55 10.97
N ASN A 263 6.87 8.70 12.04
CA ASN A 263 6.87 9.91 12.85
C ASN A 263 7.93 9.91 13.97
N GLN A 264 8.34 8.74 14.48
CA GLN A 264 9.43 8.68 15.45
C GLN A 264 10.78 8.72 14.75
N THR A 265 11.60 9.72 15.08
CA THR A 265 12.93 9.90 14.50
C THR A 265 14.02 9.28 15.37
N PHE A 266 13.84 9.33 16.71
CA PHE A 266 14.74 8.69 17.67
C PHE A 266 14.02 8.37 18.98
N GLY A 267 14.33 7.22 19.59
CA GLY A 267 13.81 6.82 20.89
C GLY A 267 13.66 5.30 21.03
N PRO A 268 12.99 4.81 22.09
CA PRO A 268 12.93 3.39 22.41
C PRO A 268 12.37 2.50 21.29
N ILE A 269 11.34 2.96 20.56
CA ILE A 269 10.73 2.17 19.49
C ILE A 269 11.70 2.00 18.32
N VAL A 270 12.35 3.08 17.89
CA VAL A 270 13.35 3.04 16.80
C VAL A 270 14.57 2.21 17.21
N SER A 271 15.03 2.38 18.45
CA SER A 271 16.14 1.60 18.99
C SER A 271 15.88 0.10 19.05
N ALA A 272 14.62 -0.32 19.19
CA ALA A 272 14.21 -1.71 19.27
C ALA A 272 13.83 -2.31 17.90
N MET A 273 13.85 -1.52 16.82
CA MET A 273 13.63 -2.05 15.47
C MET A 273 14.75 -3.02 15.10
N ASP A 274 14.39 -4.04 14.33
CA ASP A 274 15.39 -4.90 13.72
C ASP A 274 16.28 -4.07 12.79
N ASN A 275 17.56 -4.43 12.74
CA ASN A 275 18.57 -3.67 12.01
C ASN A 275 18.63 -4.10 10.52
N SER A 276 17.49 -4.40 9.90
CA SER A 276 17.47 -4.80 8.48
C SER A 276 18.01 -3.67 7.58
N PRO A 277 18.55 -3.99 6.40
CA PRO A 277 18.98 -2.98 5.43
C PRO A 277 17.89 -1.95 5.11
N ILE A 278 16.63 -2.40 4.95
CA ILE A 278 15.48 -1.54 4.68
C ILE A 278 15.20 -0.61 5.86
N ASN A 279 15.14 -1.14 7.09
CA ASN A 279 14.87 -0.34 8.28
C ASN A 279 15.98 0.69 8.53
N ARG A 280 17.24 0.31 8.32
CA ARG A 280 18.37 1.24 8.39
C ARG A 280 18.26 2.39 7.40
N TYR A 281 17.74 2.12 6.20
CA TYR A 281 17.61 3.13 5.18
C TYR A 281 16.38 4.02 5.39
N PHE A 282 15.20 3.45 5.68
CA PHE A 282 13.93 4.18 5.85
C PHE A 282 13.68 4.67 7.28
N THR A 283 14.74 5.06 7.97
CA THR A 283 14.68 5.73 9.27
C THR A 283 15.34 7.10 9.19
N TRP A 284 14.91 8.00 10.09
CA TRP A 284 15.52 9.31 10.21
C TRP A 284 16.96 9.15 10.71
N THR A 285 17.92 9.70 9.98
CA THR A 285 19.34 9.61 10.29
C THR A 285 19.81 10.90 10.97
N PRO A 286 20.09 10.87 12.28
CA PRO A 286 20.70 11.99 12.99
C PRO A 286 22.19 12.11 12.65
N THR A 287 22.60 13.31 12.27
CA THR A 287 24.00 13.64 11.96
C THR A 287 24.40 14.95 12.64
N LEU A 288 25.66 15.06 13.06
CA LEU A 288 26.24 16.26 13.62
C LEU A 288 27.43 16.69 12.76
N LEU A 289 27.36 17.91 12.24
CA LEU A 289 28.45 18.55 11.50
C LEU A 289 29.13 19.57 12.40
N TYR A 290 30.44 19.43 12.56
CA TYR A 290 31.27 20.36 13.33
C TYR A 290 31.78 21.48 12.43
N SER A 291 32.28 22.56 13.04
CA SER A 291 32.83 23.73 12.32
C SER A 291 34.06 23.41 11.46
N ASN A 292 34.71 22.26 11.66
CA ASN A 292 35.84 21.77 10.86
C ASN A 292 35.42 20.76 9.77
N GLU A 293 34.14 20.78 9.37
CA GLU A 293 33.53 19.90 8.36
C GLU A 293 33.55 18.40 8.68
N THR A 294 33.99 17.99 9.87
CA THR A 294 33.84 16.59 10.28
C THR A 294 32.35 16.27 10.49
N LYS A 295 31.90 15.11 10.01
CA LYS A 295 30.50 14.64 10.14
C LYS A 295 30.46 13.41 11.03
N LYS A 296 29.75 13.49 12.15
CA LYS A 296 29.42 12.35 13.02
C LYS A 296 28.02 11.87 12.67
N VAL A 297 27.91 10.62 12.21
CA VAL A 297 26.62 9.94 12.00
C VAL A 297 26.31 9.14 13.25
N PHE A 298 25.14 9.36 13.84
CA PHE A 298 24.74 8.63 15.04
C PHE A 298 24.09 7.29 14.66
N ASN A 299 24.52 6.21 15.33
CA ASN A 299 23.75 4.98 15.33
C ASN A 299 22.48 5.20 16.18
N ILE A 300 21.32 4.81 15.67
CA ILE A 300 20.02 4.91 16.35
C ILE A 300 19.47 3.54 16.78
N PHE A 301 20.08 2.45 16.32
CA PHE A 301 19.68 1.08 16.64
C PHE A 301 20.45 0.56 17.86
N GLY A 302 19.75 -0.09 18.78
CA GLY A 302 20.36 -0.61 20.01
C GLY A 302 20.88 0.46 20.98
N THR A 303 20.49 1.74 20.81
CA THR A 303 20.84 2.82 21.74
C THR A 303 19.62 3.59 22.21
N ASN A 304 19.59 3.89 23.51
CA ASN A 304 18.53 4.69 24.15
C ASN A 304 18.87 6.18 24.27
N GLN A 305 20.06 6.60 23.83
CA GLN A 305 20.49 7.99 23.91
C GLN A 305 21.51 8.37 22.84
N LEU A 306 21.47 9.63 22.39
CA LEU A 306 22.53 10.22 21.58
C LEU A 306 23.29 11.23 22.44
N VAL A 307 24.59 11.00 22.62
CA VAL A 307 25.46 11.85 23.44
C VAL A 307 26.21 12.82 22.53
N PHE A 308 26.03 14.11 22.78
CA PHE A 308 26.72 15.18 22.07
C PHE A 308 28.07 15.43 22.73
N ASP A 309 29.04 15.85 21.94
CA ASP A 309 30.35 16.22 22.48
C ASP A 309 30.22 17.56 23.22
N ASN A 310 31.15 17.80 24.16
CA ASN A 310 31.20 19.08 24.86
C ASN A 310 31.82 20.17 23.96
N ASN A 311 31.62 21.43 24.32
CA ASN A 311 32.23 22.59 23.65
C ASN A 311 31.90 22.71 22.14
N LEU A 312 30.69 22.32 21.73
CA LEU A 312 30.23 22.51 20.36
C LEU A 312 30.08 24.00 20.07
N LYS A 313 30.67 24.46 18.97
CA LYS A 313 30.55 25.85 18.51
C LYS A 313 29.76 25.88 17.21
N ASN A 314 28.50 26.35 17.29
CA ASN A 314 27.60 26.47 16.14
C ASN A 314 27.55 25.19 15.26
N ALA A 315 27.50 24.02 15.91
CA ALA A 315 27.44 22.74 15.23
C ALA A 315 26.04 22.55 14.62
N LEU A 316 25.97 21.92 13.45
CA LEU A 316 24.70 21.64 12.77
C LEU A 316 24.26 20.22 13.08
N PHE A 317 23.17 20.08 13.82
CA PHE A 317 22.55 18.78 14.05
C PHE A 317 21.35 18.61 13.14
N THR A 318 21.33 17.53 12.38
CA THR A 318 20.38 17.33 11.29
C THR A 318 19.74 15.96 11.40
N PHE A 319 18.41 15.90 11.29
CA PHE A 319 17.68 14.66 11.01
C PHE A 319 17.34 14.63 9.53
N THR A 320 17.84 13.65 8.80
CA THR A 320 17.52 13.45 7.38
C THR A 320 16.72 12.18 7.18
N TYR A 321 15.82 12.18 6.21
CA TYR A 321 15.03 11.05 5.79
C TYR A 321 15.33 10.78 4.31
N PRO A 322 15.44 9.52 3.85
CA PRO A 322 15.82 9.21 2.47
C PRO A 322 14.81 9.68 1.42
N SER A 323 13.58 10.00 1.83
CA SER A 323 12.51 10.45 0.94
C SER A 323 12.27 11.95 1.10
N VAL A 324 12.32 12.67 -0.01
CA VAL A 324 11.92 14.07 -0.06
C VAL A 324 10.40 14.18 0.00
N MET A 325 9.86 14.92 0.96
CA MET A 325 8.42 14.99 1.22
C MET A 325 7.96 16.41 1.58
N LYS A 326 6.66 16.66 1.47
CA LYS A 326 6.04 17.87 2.01
C LYS A 326 5.82 17.74 3.52
N LEU A 327 6.89 17.90 4.28
CA LEU A 327 6.92 17.64 5.71
C LEU A 327 5.85 18.42 6.50
N THR A 328 5.63 19.69 6.17
CA THR A 328 4.69 20.60 6.85
C THR A 328 3.21 20.26 6.58
N GLU A 329 2.91 19.63 5.43
CA GLU A 329 1.57 19.09 5.13
C GLU A 329 1.28 17.79 5.92
N ILE A 330 2.31 17.03 6.29
CA ILE A 330 2.18 15.73 6.98
C ILE A 330 2.21 15.90 8.50
N PHE A 331 3.12 16.74 9.00
CA PHE A 331 3.42 16.89 10.42
C PHE A 331 3.11 18.29 10.92
N LYS A 332 2.61 18.37 12.15
CA LYS A 332 2.21 19.60 12.84
C LYS A 332 3.32 20.14 13.74
N VAL A 333 3.99 19.25 14.47
CA VAL A 333 5.00 19.62 15.47
C VAL A 333 6.14 18.60 15.45
N PHE A 334 7.37 19.08 15.60
CA PHE A 334 8.54 18.26 15.90
C PHE A 334 8.96 18.47 17.37
N VAL A 335 9.12 17.39 18.12
CA VAL A 335 9.40 17.42 19.56
C VAL A 335 10.71 16.73 19.87
N LEU A 336 11.59 17.42 20.57
CA LEU A 336 12.88 16.93 21.05
C LEU A 336 12.92 16.93 22.59
N TYR A 337 13.49 15.87 23.16
CA TYR A 337 13.71 15.73 24.59
C TYR A 337 15.19 15.53 24.88
N PHE A 338 15.78 16.50 25.58
CA PHE A 338 17.17 16.49 26.00
C PHE A 338 17.30 16.34 27.51
N LYS A 339 18.36 15.67 27.94
CA LYS A 339 18.88 15.68 29.31
C LYS A 339 20.23 16.38 29.32
N PHE A 340 20.50 17.17 30.34
CA PHE A 340 21.77 17.85 30.52
C PHE A 340 22.19 17.91 32.00
N ASN A 341 23.47 18.19 32.25
CA ASN A 341 24.03 18.35 33.59
C ASN A 341 24.04 19.81 34.07
N SER A 342 24.15 20.77 33.16
CA SER A 342 23.95 22.20 33.42
C SER A 342 23.34 22.86 32.20
N LYS A 343 22.35 23.74 32.43
CA LYS A 343 21.72 24.55 31.38
C LYS A 343 22.66 25.63 30.88
N GLU A 344 23.57 26.10 31.75
CA GLU A 344 24.51 27.15 31.44
C GLU A 344 25.34 26.72 30.24
N ASN A 345 25.34 27.56 29.20
CA ASN A 345 26.04 27.36 27.93
C ASN A 345 25.39 26.37 26.93
N ILE A 346 24.10 26.07 27.06
CA ILE A 346 23.33 25.44 25.96
C ILE A 346 22.60 26.53 25.18
N LEU A 347 22.89 26.63 23.87
CA LEU A 347 22.19 27.53 22.96
C LEU A 347 21.68 26.75 21.75
N ILE A 348 20.36 26.84 21.52
CA ILE A 348 19.66 26.27 20.37
C ILE A 348 18.84 27.41 19.77
N ASN A 349 19.22 27.85 18.57
CA ASN A 349 18.72 29.12 18.01
C ASN A 349 17.64 28.91 16.97
N SER A 350 18.02 28.27 15.87
CA SER A 350 17.22 28.24 14.64
C SER A 350 17.07 26.83 14.12
N PHE A 351 15.88 26.53 13.64
CA PHE A 351 15.60 25.35 12.85
C PHE A 351 15.47 25.73 11.38
N LYS A 352 15.97 24.85 10.51
CA LYS A 352 15.89 25.00 9.06
C LYS A 352 15.35 23.71 8.47
N LEU A 353 14.42 23.84 7.53
CA LEU A 353 14.07 22.73 6.66
C LEU A 353 15.07 22.68 5.51
N ILE A 354 15.54 21.48 5.23
CA ILE A 354 16.59 21.25 4.24
C ILE A 354 16.14 20.19 3.24
N ILE A 355 16.73 20.27 2.05
CA ILE A 355 16.70 19.20 1.07
C ILE A 355 18.14 18.72 0.87
N GLU A 356 18.29 17.40 0.90
CA GLU A 356 19.49 16.71 0.43
C GLU A 356 19.20 16.22 -0.99
N ASP A 357 20.08 16.58 -1.92
CA ASP A 357 20.03 16.17 -3.32
C ASP A 357 21.31 15.42 -3.66
N PHE A 358 21.16 14.13 -3.96
CA PHE A 358 22.23 13.25 -4.37
C PHE A 358 22.44 13.36 -5.89
N ASN A 359 23.68 13.67 -6.25
CA ASN A 359 24.12 13.70 -7.63
C ASN A 359 25.32 12.76 -7.80
N ASP A 360 25.31 11.90 -8.82
CA ASP A 360 26.41 10.96 -9.06
C ASP A 360 27.80 11.62 -9.23
N LYS A 361 27.84 12.88 -9.67
CA LYS A 361 29.10 13.62 -9.90
C LYS A 361 29.53 14.44 -8.69
N LEU A 362 28.58 15.04 -7.98
CA LEU A 362 28.85 15.99 -6.88
C LEU A 362 28.66 15.38 -5.49
N GLY A 363 28.13 14.16 -5.41
CA GLY A 363 27.71 13.55 -4.15
C GLY A 363 26.44 14.21 -3.60
N ILE A 364 26.29 14.19 -2.28
CA ILE A 364 25.13 14.78 -1.60
C ILE A 364 25.37 16.29 -1.43
N THR A 365 24.48 17.09 -1.99
CA THR A 365 24.40 18.53 -1.77
C THR A 365 23.24 18.85 -0.82
N GLN A 366 23.38 19.90 -0.02
CA GLN A 366 22.37 20.31 0.94
C GLN A 366 21.96 21.76 0.70
N GLN A 367 20.64 21.99 0.57
CA GLN A 367 20.08 23.32 0.42
C GLN A 367 19.07 23.61 1.54
N THR A 368 19.13 24.83 2.09
CA THR A 368 18.10 25.33 3.00
C THR A 368 16.88 25.75 2.19
N ILE A 369 15.72 25.17 2.48
CA ILE A 369 14.44 25.51 1.83
C ILE A 369 13.74 26.62 2.60
N CYS A 370 13.69 26.52 3.92
CA CYS A 370 13.09 27.54 4.76
C CYS A 370 13.65 27.53 6.19
N SER A 371 13.43 28.63 6.91
CA SER A 371 13.71 28.75 8.34
C SER A 371 12.41 28.62 9.14
N LEU A 372 12.49 28.00 10.31
CA LEU A 372 11.37 27.84 11.23
C LEU A 372 11.68 28.58 12.53
N ASP A 373 10.93 29.64 12.79
CA ASP A 373 11.19 30.56 13.90
C ASP A 373 10.27 30.31 15.11
N GLN A 374 9.20 29.54 14.91
CA GLN A 374 8.21 29.24 15.95
C GLN A 374 8.59 27.99 16.75
N MET A 375 9.38 28.18 17.80
CA MET A 375 9.70 27.13 18.76
C MET A 375 9.32 27.50 20.19
N LYS A 376 8.96 26.49 20.97
CA LYS A 376 8.76 26.59 22.42
C LYS A 376 9.78 25.72 23.12
N ILE A 377 10.58 26.33 24.00
CA ILE A 377 11.55 25.62 24.84
C ILE A 377 11.01 25.60 26.26
N THR A 378 10.81 24.41 26.81
CA THR A 378 10.45 24.21 28.22
C THR A 378 11.64 23.55 28.92
N THR A 379 12.10 24.13 30.04
CA THR A 379 13.24 23.60 30.80
C THR A 379 12.81 23.26 32.23
N LEU A 380 13.19 22.08 32.72
CA LEU A 380 12.93 21.58 34.07
C LEU A 380 14.23 21.00 34.61
N GLU A 381 14.84 21.61 35.63
CA GLU A 381 16.12 21.21 36.27
C GLU A 381 17.21 20.73 35.28
N ASN A 382 17.20 19.44 34.93
CA ASN A 382 18.16 18.73 34.09
C ASN A 382 17.61 18.25 32.75
N GLU A 383 16.42 18.71 32.34
CA GLU A 383 15.70 18.31 31.14
C GLU A 383 15.22 19.51 30.33
N MET A 384 15.30 19.39 29.00
CA MET A 384 14.82 20.40 28.05
C MET A 384 13.93 19.72 27.02
N LYS A 385 12.70 20.23 26.88
CA LYS A 385 11.77 19.88 25.83
C LYS A 385 11.72 21.03 24.82
N ILE A 386 11.94 20.71 23.55
CA ILE A 386 11.79 21.67 22.44
C ILE A 386 10.63 21.22 21.58
N GLU A 387 9.69 22.12 21.34
CA GLU A 387 8.55 21.93 20.44
C GLU A 387 8.65 22.92 19.30
N LEU A 388 8.89 22.42 18.09
CA LEU A 388 8.98 23.20 16.87
C LEU A 388 7.66 23.10 16.09
N SER A 389 7.01 24.23 15.84
CA SER A 389 5.84 24.30 14.99
C SER A 389 6.25 24.12 13.52
N LEU A 390 5.55 23.23 12.81
CA LEU A 390 5.68 23.05 11.37
C LEU A 390 4.55 23.76 10.59
N ASN A 391 3.69 24.50 11.29
CA ASN A 391 2.62 25.26 10.69
C ASN A 391 3.16 26.61 10.16
N SER A 392 3.83 26.57 9.01
CA SER A 392 4.35 27.77 8.34
C SER A 392 3.99 27.75 6.85
N GLN A 393 3.20 28.75 6.43
CA GLN A 393 2.81 28.95 5.02
C GLN A 393 4.02 29.25 4.11
N GLN A 394 5.15 29.69 4.68
CA GLN A 394 6.38 29.95 3.92
C GLN A 394 7.20 28.66 3.67
N CYS A 395 6.80 27.54 4.26
CA CYS A 395 7.54 26.28 4.27
C CYS A 395 6.74 25.12 3.62
N GLU A 396 6.10 25.36 2.47
CA GLU A 396 5.27 24.36 1.76
C GLU A 396 6.08 23.48 0.76
N GLY A 397 7.41 23.67 0.72
CA GLY A 397 8.30 22.96 -0.17
C GLY A 397 8.55 21.49 0.18
N PHE A 398 9.14 20.79 -0.78
CA PHE A 398 9.67 19.44 -0.61
C PHE A 398 10.98 19.48 0.17
N VAL A 399 11.09 18.69 1.24
CA VAL A 399 12.23 18.67 2.16
C VAL A 399 12.56 17.23 2.54
N SER A 400 13.82 16.94 2.81
CA SER A 400 14.26 15.62 3.30
C SER A 400 14.78 15.68 4.72
N GLY A 401 14.94 16.86 5.33
CA GLY A 401 15.49 16.95 6.67
C GLY A 401 15.13 18.22 7.44
N ILE A 402 15.44 18.17 8.74
CA ILE A 402 15.39 19.30 9.66
C ILE A 402 16.77 19.45 10.28
N GLN A 403 17.32 20.65 10.17
CA GLN A 403 18.60 21.04 10.73
C GLN A 403 18.39 22.03 11.87
N MET A 404 19.18 21.92 12.93
CA MET A 404 19.24 22.87 14.03
C MET A 404 20.68 23.22 14.38
N ASN A 405 20.89 24.47 14.81
CA ASN A 405 22.19 24.92 15.29
C ASN A 405 22.28 24.71 16.79
N ILE A 406 23.34 24.01 17.24
CA ILE A 406 23.62 23.76 18.66
C ILE A 406 24.97 24.36 19.03
N THR A 407 25.01 25.06 20.17
CA THR A 407 26.25 25.42 20.87
C THR A 407 26.20 24.86 22.30
N THR A 408 27.29 24.25 22.76
CA THR A 408 27.46 23.69 24.11
C THR A 408 28.73 24.22 24.76
N GLY A 409 28.76 24.32 26.10
CA GLY A 409 29.94 24.73 26.85
C GLY A 409 30.93 23.59 27.12
N PRO A 410 32.12 23.88 27.69
CA PRO A 410 33.18 22.89 27.92
C PRO A 410 32.81 21.73 28.86
N THR A 411 31.89 21.97 29.79
CA THR A 411 31.45 21.00 30.80
C THR A 411 30.01 20.52 30.57
N THR A 412 29.36 20.97 29.50
CA THR A 412 27.96 20.65 29.19
C THR A 412 27.86 19.28 28.55
N ASN A 413 27.28 18.31 29.26
CA ASN A 413 26.92 17.01 28.71
C ASN A 413 25.47 17.07 28.22
N LEU A 414 25.26 17.21 26.91
CA LEU A 414 23.95 17.24 26.28
C LEU A 414 23.60 15.86 25.71
N ILE A 415 22.45 15.33 26.08
CA ILE A 415 22.01 13.99 25.68
C ILE A 415 20.60 14.08 25.07
N LEU A 416 20.42 13.68 23.81
CA LEU A 416 19.08 13.49 23.25
C LEU A 416 18.54 12.13 23.72
N LYS A 417 17.35 12.14 24.33
CA LYS A 417 16.64 10.94 24.78
C LYS A 417 15.55 10.49 23.81
N LYS A 418 14.90 11.45 23.15
CA LYS A 418 13.77 11.17 22.25
C LYS A 418 13.56 12.30 21.26
N ALA A 419 13.22 11.95 20.03
CA ALA A 419 12.81 12.87 18.99
C ALA A 419 11.66 12.27 18.18
N GLN A 420 10.59 13.04 17.97
CA GLN A 420 9.40 12.56 17.26
C GLN A 420 8.60 13.70 16.64
N PHE A 421 7.90 13.39 15.56
CA PHE A 421 6.89 14.21 14.94
C PHE A 421 5.48 13.85 15.44
N SER A 422 4.62 14.85 15.47
CA SER A 422 3.18 14.71 15.61
C SER A 422 2.53 14.98 14.25
N TYR A 423 1.65 14.08 13.80
CA TYR A 423 0.92 14.25 12.54
C TYR A 423 -0.05 15.43 12.59
N GLN A 424 -0.39 15.95 11.42
CA GLN A 424 -1.56 16.80 11.24
C GLN A 424 -2.85 16.03 11.55
N ASP A 425 -3.89 16.74 11.99
CA ASP A 425 -5.14 16.11 12.45
C ASP A 425 -5.82 15.28 11.34
N THR A 426 -5.67 15.69 10.07
CA THR A 426 -6.21 14.98 8.90
C THR A 426 -5.55 13.61 8.63
N TYR A 427 -4.47 13.27 9.32
CA TYR A 427 -3.77 11.98 9.22
C TYR A 427 -4.11 11.02 10.36
N ASN A 428 -4.71 11.52 11.44
CA ASN A 428 -5.13 10.68 12.58
C ASN A 428 -6.31 9.76 12.23
N GLU A 429 -7.06 10.07 11.17
CA GLU A 429 -8.22 9.31 10.70
C GLU A 429 -7.86 8.17 9.73
N VAL A 430 -6.60 8.08 9.28
CA VAL A 430 -6.21 7.07 8.29
C VAL A 430 -5.86 5.75 8.99
N ASN A 431 -6.59 4.70 8.64
CA ASN A 431 -6.28 3.36 9.12
C ASN A 431 -4.97 2.85 8.49
N GLN A 432 -3.94 2.73 9.32
CA GLN A 432 -2.70 2.05 8.96
C GLN A 432 -2.87 0.55 9.12
N CYS A 433 -2.93 -0.15 8.00
CA CYS A 433 -3.10 -1.59 7.91
C CYS A 433 -1.76 -2.28 7.63
N GLY A 434 -1.62 -3.54 8.02
CA GLY A 434 -0.49 -4.37 7.60
C GLY A 434 -0.75 -5.09 6.28
N PHE A 435 0.28 -5.73 5.75
CA PHE A 435 0.24 -6.43 4.47
C PHE A 435 -0.66 -7.68 4.49
N GLU A 436 -1.01 -8.18 5.67
CA GLU A 436 -1.95 -9.27 5.88
C GLU A 436 -3.33 -9.01 5.25
N THR A 437 -3.69 -7.72 5.07
CA THR A 437 -4.94 -7.31 4.41
C THR A 437 -4.99 -7.65 2.91
N LEU A 438 -3.85 -7.97 2.28
CA LEU A 438 -3.84 -8.51 0.93
C LEU A 438 -4.37 -9.95 0.89
N TYR A 439 -4.29 -10.69 1.98
CA TYR A 439 -4.53 -12.12 2.00
C TYR A 439 -5.88 -12.50 2.59
N CYS A 440 -6.44 -13.57 2.05
CA CYS A 440 -7.69 -14.15 2.54
C CYS A 440 -7.52 -15.47 3.25
N ASN A 441 -6.30 -16.01 3.24
CA ASN A 441 -5.97 -17.31 3.81
C ASN A 441 -6.91 -18.39 3.26
N THR A 442 -7.90 -18.82 4.02
CA THR A 442 -8.89 -19.84 3.64
C THR A 442 -10.33 -19.33 3.63
N MET A 443 -10.51 -18.01 3.75
CA MET A 443 -11.84 -17.37 3.74
C MET A 443 -12.35 -17.24 2.30
N GLU A 444 -13.65 -17.46 2.12
CA GLU A 444 -14.43 -17.28 0.89
C GLU A 444 -15.08 -15.89 0.83
N CYS A 445 -15.23 -15.25 1.98
CA CYS A 445 -15.87 -13.96 2.15
C CYS A 445 -15.31 -13.26 3.38
N THR A 446 -15.46 -11.94 3.44
CA THR A 446 -14.94 -11.12 4.54
C THR A 446 -15.97 -11.02 5.69
N PRO A 447 -15.72 -11.62 6.87
CA PRO A 447 -16.59 -11.46 8.03
C PRO A 447 -16.55 -10.03 8.61
N GLU A 448 -17.70 -9.50 9.01
CA GLU A 448 -17.84 -8.10 9.49
C GLU A 448 -17.10 -7.80 10.81
N GLU A 449 -17.00 -8.77 11.73
CA GLU A 449 -16.53 -8.53 13.10
C GLU A 449 -15.11 -9.04 13.41
N LYS A 450 -14.43 -9.66 12.43
CA LYS A 450 -13.13 -10.32 12.68
C LYS A 450 -11.93 -9.37 12.61
N PHE A 451 -12.07 -8.27 11.90
CA PHE A 451 -10.98 -7.41 11.50
C PHE A 451 -11.16 -6.01 12.08
N ARG A 452 -10.04 -5.31 12.27
CA ARG A 452 -10.08 -3.88 12.60
C ARG A 452 -10.78 -3.14 11.46
N LYS A 453 -11.76 -2.32 11.81
CA LYS A 453 -12.54 -1.53 10.85
C LYS A 453 -11.63 -0.75 9.90
N GLY A 454 -11.80 -0.93 8.60
CA GLY A 454 -11.01 -0.31 7.53
C GLY A 454 -9.68 -1.01 7.20
N CYS A 455 -9.38 -2.13 7.86
CA CYS A 455 -8.25 -3.03 7.55
C CYS A 455 -8.74 -4.45 7.26
N GLU A 456 -9.94 -4.59 6.70
CA GLU A 456 -10.48 -5.88 6.30
C GLU A 456 -9.84 -6.33 4.97
N PRO A 457 -9.43 -7.60 4.84
CA PRO A 457 -9.04 -8.13 3.54
C PRO A 457 -10.27 -8.27 2.65
N ASN A 458 -10.13 -7.98 1.36
CA ASN A 458 -11.19 -8.28 0.39
C ASN A 458 -11.09 -9.74 -0.05
N CYS A 459 -11.99 -10.58 0.49
CA CYS A 459 -12.06 -12.02 0.24
C CYS A 459 -13.21 -12.45 -0.65
N GLY A 460 -14.00 -11.51 -1.12
CA GLY A 460 -15.18 -11.76 -1.90
C GLY A 460 -16.47 -11.61 -1.09
N SER A 461 -17.58 -11.77 -1.80
CA SER A 461 -18.94 -11.75 -1.26
C SER A 461 -19.63 -13.05 -1.59
N CYS A 462 -20.51 -13.51 -0.71
CA CYS A 462 -21.32 -14.69 -0.97
C CYS A 462 -22.37 -14.44 -2.06
N VAL A 463 -22.66 -15.49 -2.83
CA VAL A 463 -23.79 -15.50 -3.77
C VAL A 463 -25.12 -15.24 -3.07
N VAL A 464 -26.10 -14.76 -3.82
CA VAL A 464 -27.45 -14.47 -3.32
C VAL A 464 -28.04 -15.72 -2.64
N GLY A 465 -28.61 -15.52 -1.44
CA GLY A 465 -29.15 -16.60 -0.60
C GLY A 465 -28.17 -17.17 0.43
N TYR A 466 -26.90 -16.77 0.38
CA TYR A 466 -25.86 -17.12 1.33
C TYR A 466 -25.40 -15.88 2.11
N GLN A 467 -24.86 -16.09 3.30
CA GLN A 467 -24.28 -15.05 4.15
C GLN A 467 -22.89 -15.49 4.62
N CYS A 468 -22.00 -14.51 4.83
CA CYS A 468 -20.68 -14.79 5.37
C CYS A 468 -20.80 -15.08 6.86
N ASN A 469 -20.31 -16.24 7.32
CA ASN A 469 -20.20 -16.51 8.75
C ASN A 469 -18.91 -15.91 9.34
N SER A 470 -18.76 -15.97 10.66
CA SER A 470 -17.56 -15.47 11.38
C SER A 470 -16.26 -16.17 11.00
N LEU A 471 -16.34 -17.38 10.42
CA LEU A 471 -15.19 -18.13 9.92
C LEU A 471 -14.78 -17.70 8.49
N GLY A 472 -15.55 -16.80 7.85
CA GLY A 472 -15.32 -16.37 6.48
C GLY A 472 -15.78 -17.40 5.45
N LYS A 473 -16.82 -18.18 5.74
CA LYS A 473 -17.43 -19.15 4.83
C LYS A 473 -18.82 -18.72 4.40
N CYS A 474 -19.18 -18.99 3.15
CA CYS A 474 -20.51 -18.72 2.63
C CYS A 474 -21.49 -19.80 3.04
N VAL A 475 -22.35 -19.50 4.01
CA VAL A 475 -23.36 -20.43 4.52
C VAL A 475 -24.76 -19.98 4.10
N LYS A 476 -25.66 -20.92 3.85
CA LYS A 476 -27.04 -20.60 3.48
C LYS A 476 -27.66 -19.72 4.57
N LYS A 477 -28.28 -18.60 4.17
CA LYS A 477 -28.90 -17.68 5.10
C LYS A 477 -29.98 -18.43 5.88
N GLN A 478 -29.80 -18.57 7.20
CA GLN A 478 -30.85 -19.16 8.02
C GLN A 478 -32.07 -18.23 7.97
N PRO A 479 -33.28 -18.76 7.70
CA PRO A 479 -34.47 -17.94 7.75
C PRO A 479 -34.64 -17.48 9.20
N LYS A 480 -34.43 -16.19 9.47
CA LYS A 480 -34.92 -15.54 10.68
C LYS A 480 -36.44 -15.42 10.54
N ASN A 481 -37.13 -16.55 10.63
CA ASN A 481 -38.58 -16.58 10.65
C ASN A 481 -39.01 -16.18 12.07
N THR A 482 -39.03 -14.88 12.35
CA THR A 482 -39.57 -14.32 13.59
C THR A 482 -41.10 -14.29 13.61
N ARG A 483 -41.76 -15.15 12.82
CA ARG A 483 -43.16 -15.52 13.05
C ARG A 483 -43.23 -16.43 14.28
N ASN A 484 -42.90 -15.87 15.45
CA ASN A 484 -43.40 -16.41 16.70
C ASN A 484 -44.90 -16.06 16.74
N SER A 485 -45.73 -17.08 16.92
CA SER A 485 -47.20 -17.06 17.06
C SER A 485 -47.78 -15.77 17.65
N GLY A 486 -48.08 -14.81 16.76
CA GLY A 486 -48.72 -13.54 17.13
C GLY A 486 -50.23 -13.67 17.24
N ASN A 487 -50.72 -14.29 18.32
CA ASN A 487 -52.14 -14.26 18.71
C ASN A 487 -52.64 -12.84 19.12
N ILE A 488 -51.82 -11.79 18.97
CA ILE A 488 -52.13 -10.43 19.43
C ILE A 488 -52.87 -9.59 18.37
N ILE A 489 -52.68 -9.90 17.07
CA ILE A 489 -53.33 -9.18 15.97
C ILE A 489 -54.86 -9.43 15.91
N PRO A 490 -55.39 -10.66 16.08
CA PRO A 490 -56.84 -10.84 16.09
C PRO A 490 -57.51 -10.23 17.32
N ILE A 491 -56.84 -10.18 18.48
CA ILE A 491 -57.39 -9.61 19.73
C ILE A 491 -57.53 -8.08 19.63
N THR A 492 -56.52 -7.40 19.07
CA THR A 492 -56.55 -5.95 18.87
C THR A 492 -57.57 -5.52 17.82
N MET A 493 -57.74 -6.27 16.71
CA MET A 493 -58.83 -6.00 15.75
C MET A 493 -60.23 -6.23 16.34
N SER A 494 -60.39 -7.25 17.19
CA SER A 494 -61.67 -7.54 17.84
C SER A 494 -62.07 -6.43 18.82
N LEU A 495 -61.09 -5.87 19.55
CA LEU A 495 -61.34 -4.75 20.46
C LEU A 495 -61.75 -3.47 19.72
N PHE A 496 -61.14 -3.19 18.56
CA PHE A 496 -61.52 -2.03 17.74
C PHE A 496 -62.92 -2.17 17.13
N ILE A 497 -63.33 -3.39 16.77
CA ILE A 497 -64.68 -3.66 16.27
C ILE A 497 -65.72 -3.47 17.38
N VAL A 498 -65.43 -3.92 18.60
CA VAL A 498 -66.36 -3.72 19.74
C VAL A 498 -66.47 -2.24 20.12
N ILE A 499 -65.37 -1.48 20.10
CA ILE A 499 -65.41 -0.04 20.37
C ILE A 499 -66.17 0.72 19.27
N ALA A 500 -66.05 0.31 18.01
CA ALA A 500 -66.77 0.92 16.89
C ALA A 500 -68.25 0.54 16.78
N PHE A 501 -68.73 -0.43 17.58
CA PHE A 501 -70.15 -0.79 17.68
C PHE A 501 -70.81 -0.27 18.96
N VAL A 502 -70.04 0.26 19.91
CA VAL A 502 -70.53 0.82 21.19
C VAL A 502 -70.50 2.36 21.20
N PHE A 503 -69.84 2.99 20.23
CA PHE A 503 -69.97 4.41 19.86
C PHE A 503 -70.51 4.50 18.43
#